data_AF-A0A940MT96-F1
#
_entry.id   AF-A0A940MT96-F1
#
_cell.length_a   1.000
_cell.length_b   1.000
_cell.length_c   1.000
_cell.angle_alpha   90.00
_cell.angle_beta   90.00
_cell.angle_gamma   90.00
#
_symmetry.space_group_name_H-M   'P 1'
#
loop_
_entity.id
_entity.type
_entity.pdbx_description
1 polymer ?
#
loop_
_entity_poly.entity_id
_entity_poly.type
_entity_poly.pdbx_seq_one_letter_code
_entity_poly.pdbx_strand_id
1 'polypeptide(L)'
;MKLRLGVLLGLAAFGIAGLAVVFWGLSDLRALSRGAATCVAPLTGDSSAFWFLGAAALVALPALIALPDRYHGKLFVVMLAVFLGLPALGYTLVRNDVAARGYDMAGFPPLFSLKAFSVDPTEACTP
;
A
#
# COMPACT_ATOMS: atom_id res chain seq x y z
N MET A 1 -19.58 -18.92 -24.70
CA MET A 1 -18.34 -18.11 -24.87
C MET A 1 -18.47 -16.68 -24.33
N LYS A 2 -19.53 -15.92 -24.64
CA LYS A 2 -19.70 -14.51 -24.23
C LYS A 2 -19.65 -14.25 -22.71
N LEU A 3 -20.24 -15.15 -21.89
CA LEU A 3 -20.25 -15.01 -20.42
C LEU A 3 -18.84 -15.07 -19.80
N ARG A 4 -17.96 -15.94 -20.31
CA ARG A 4 -16.59 -16.10 -19.79
C ARG A 4 -15.71 -14.90 -20.11
N LEU A 5 -15.91 -14.27 -21.26
CA LEU A 5 -15.19 -13.07 -21.65
C LEU A 5 -15.59 -11.86 -20.80
N GLY A 6 -16.89 -11.69 -20.52
CA GLY A 6 -17.38 -10.60 -19.67
C GLY A 6 -16.82 -10.67 -18.24
N VAL A 7 -16.80 -11.87 -17.65
CA VAL A 7 -16.21 -12.08 -16.30
C VAL A 7 -14.71 -11.81 -16.33
N LEU A 8 -13.98 -12.26 -17.35
CA LEU A 8 -12.54 -12.00 -17.47
C LEU A 8 -12.24 -10.50 -17.55
N LEU A 9 -12.98 -9.76 -18.38
CA LEU A 9 -12.82 -8.32 -18.52
C LEU A 9 -13.13 -7.60 -17.20
N GLY A 10 -14.17 -8.03 -16.48
CA GLY A 10 -14.47 -7.50 -15.15
C GLY A 10 -13.32 -7.71 -14.16
N LEU A 11 -12.81 -8.94 -14.04
CA LEU A 11 -11.69 -9.26 -13.15
C LEU A 11 -10.41 -8.50 -13.54
N ALA A 12 -10.14 -8.37 -14.84
CA ALA A 12 -9.01 -7.59 -15.34
C ALA A 12 -9.15 -6.10 -14.99
N ALA A 13 -10.34 -5.52 -15.14
CA ALA A 13 -10.61 -4.14 -14.76
C ALA A 13 -10.37 -3.91 -13.26
N PHE A 14 -10.79 -4.84 -12.40
CA PHE A 14 -10.48 -4.79 -10.96
C PHE A 14 -8.99 -4.88 -10.67
N GLY A 15 -8.25 -5.76 -11.38
CA GLY A 15 -6.80 -5.84 -11.26
C GLY A 15 -6.11 -4.52 -11.65
N ILE A 16 -6.53 -3.89 -12.74
CA ILE A 16 -6.02 -2.59 -13.21
C ILE A 16 -6.34 -1.47 -12.20
N ALA A 17 -7.58 -1.43 -11.69
CA ALA A 17 -7.97 -0.48 -10.65
C ALA A 17 -7.12 -0.64 -9.39
N GLY A 18 -6.86 -1.90 -8.98
CA GLY A 18 -5.94 -2.22 -7.89
C GLY A 18 -4.54 -1.64 -8.12
N LEU A 19 -3.97 -1.82 -9.32
CA LEU A 19 -2.67 -1.24 -9.67
C LEU A 19 -2.65 0.29 -9.63
N ALA A 20 -3.71 0.94 -10.10
CA ALA A 20 -3.80 2.40 -10.07
C ALA A 20 -3.77 2.92 -8.61
N VAL A 21 -4.49 2.24 -7.72
CA VAL A 21 -4.54 2.57 -6.30
C VAL A 21 -3.20 2.25 -5.60
N VAL A 22 -2.55 1.14 -5.93
CA VAL A 22 -1.18 0.83 -5.46
C VAL A 22 -0.20 1.93 -5.87
N PHE A 23 -0.27 2.39 -7.13
CA PHE A 23 0.60 3.46 -7.62
C PHE A 23 0.38 4.76 -6.85
N TRP A 24 -0.88 5.11 -6.59
CA TRP A 24 -1.22 6.26 -5.77
C TRP A 24 -0.65 6.13 -4.35
N GLY A 25 -0.87 4.99 -3.68
CA GLY A 25 -0.30 4.72 -2.35
C GLY A 25 1.23 4.83 -2.34
N LEU A 26 1.93 4.21 -3.30
CA LEU A 26 3.39 4.32 -3.43
C LEU A 26 3.85 5.77 -3.66
N SER A 27 3.08 6.57 -4.40
CA SER A 27 3.43 7.97 -4.65
C SER A 27 3.37 8.81 -3.37
N ASP A 28 2.38 8.57 -2.52
CA ASP A 28 2.23 9.24 -1.22
C ASP A 28 3.33 8.83 -0.24
N LEU A 29 3.63 7.53 -0.15
CA LEU A 29 4.74 7.02 0.67
C LEU A 29 6.11 7.57 0.22
N ARG A 30 6.32 7.71 -1.09
CA ARG A 30 7.53 8.35 -1.63
C ARG A 30 7.56 9.86 -1.37
N ALA A 31 6.41 10.52 -1.29
CA ALA A 31 6.34 11.92 -0.90
C ALA A 31 6.74 12.09 0.56
N LEU A 32 6.28 11.21 1.45
CA LEU A 32 6.71 11.16 2.86
C LEU A 32 8.23 11.00 3.00
N SER A 33 8.83 9.97 2.39
CA SER A 33 10.28 9.76 2.44
C SER A 33 11.09 10.93 1.87
N ARG A 34 10.59 11.56 0.79
CA ARG A 34 11.25 12.73 0.20
C ARG A 34 11.11 13.96 1.09
N GLY A 35 9.93 14.23 1.63
CA GLY A 35 9.71 15.32 2.56
C GLY A 35 10.62 15.20 3.78
N ALA A 36 10.81 13.97 4.27
CA ALA A 36 11.72 13.70 5.37
C ALA A 36 13.17 13.99 4.99
N ALA A 37 13.58 13.60 3.77
CA ALA A 37 14.93 13.86 3.25
C ALA A 37 15.19 15.36 3.02
N THR A 38 14.16 16.14 2.71
CA THR A 38 14.25 17.60 2.49
C THR A 38 13.80 18.40 3.70
N CYS A 39 13.77 17.81 4.89
CA CYS A 39 13.54 18.53 6.14
C CYS A 39 12.20 19.31 6.22
N VAL A 40 11.12 18.76 5.65
CA VAL A 40 9.78 19.38 5.71
C VAL A 40 9.20 19.24 7.12
N ALA A 41 8.69 20.34 7.69
CA ALA A 41 8.03 20.36 8.99
C ALA A 41 6.70 21.14 8.93
N PRO A 42 5.55 20.52 9.25
CA PRO A 42 5.35 19.11 9.59
C PRO A 42 5.32 18.19 8.36
N LEU A 43 5.73 16.92 8.52
CA LEU A 43 5.45 15.88 7.54
C LEU A 43 3.99 15.48 7.63
N THR A 44 3.27 15.50 6.52
CA THR A 44 1.87 15.08 6.45
C THR A 44 1.70 13.89 5.51
N GLY A 45 0.77 13.00 5.85
CA GLY A 45 0.46 11.85 5.01
C GLY A 45 -0.87 11.19 5.38
N ASP A 46 -1.27 10.22 4.58
CA ASP A 46 -2.46 9.40 4.83
C ASP A 46 -2.08 7.94 5.06
N SER A 47 -2.48 7.39 6.20
CA SER A 47 -2.25 5.97 6.52
C SER A 47 -2.99 5.00 5.59
N SER A 48 -4.01 5.46 4.87
CA SER A 48 -4.67 4.66 3.83
C SER A 48 -3.71 4.25 2.70
N ALA A 49 -2.65 5.02 2.44
CA ALA A 49 -1.66 4.75 1.41
C ALA A 49 -0.96 3.38 1.60
N PHE A 50 -0.77 2.94 2.85
CA PHE A 50 -0.20 1.63 3.16
C PHE A 50 -1.15 0.49 2.77
N TRP A 51 -2.45 0.63 3.03
CA TRP A 51 -3.47 -0.36 2.66
C TRP A 51 -3.59 -0.55 1.16
N PHE A 52 -3.39 0.52 0.41
CA PHE A 52 -3.42 0.48 -1.04
C PHE A 52 -2.30 -0.36 -1.64
N LEU A 53 -1.18 -0.58 -0.95
CA LEU A 53 -0.18 -1.56 -1.37
C LEU A 53 -0.76 -2.98 -1.43
N GLY A 54 -1.66 -3.31 -0.49
CA GLY A 54 -2.33 -4.61 -0.46
C GLY A 54 -3.22 -4.86 -1.68
N ALA A 55 -3.73 -3.81 -2.34
CA ALA A 55 -4.55 -3.91 -3.55
C ALA A 55 -3.78 -4.54 -4.73
N ALA A 56 -2.46 -4.67 -4.67
CA ALA A 56 -1.67 -5.44 -5.62
C ALA A 56 -2.12 -6.91 -5.73
N ALA A 57 -2.70 -7.46 -4.66
CA ALA A 57 -3.28 -8.81 -4.68
C ALA A 57 -4.39 -8.97 -5.73
N LEU A 58 -5.13 -7.89 -6.05
CA LEU A 58 -6.24 -7.92 -7.01
C LEU A 58 -5.80 -8.28 -8.44
N VAL A 59 -4.52 -8.07 -8.78
CA VAL A 59 -3.95 -8.45 -10.08
C VAL A 59 -4.04 -9.95 -10.32
N ALA A 60 -4.13 -10.75 -9.25
CA ALA A 60 -4.26 -12.20 -9.33
C ALA A 60 -5.69 -12.68 -9.65
N LEU A 61 -6.72 -11.80 -9.56
CA LEU A 61 -8.12 -12.18 -9.79
C LEU A 61 -8.39 -12.85 -11.14
N PRO A 62 -7.85 -12.38 -12.29
CA PRO A 62 -8.04 -13.05 -13.57
C PRO A 62 -7.55 -14.50 -13.60
N ALA A 63 -6.60 -14.87 -12.73
CA ALA A 63 -6.11 -16.24 -12.63
C ALA A 63 -7.18 -17.22 -12.15
N LEU A 64 -8.25 -16.77 -11.47
CA LEU A 64 -9.39 -17.60 -11.08
C LEU A 64 -10.06 -18.28 -12.30
N ILE A 65 -10.05 -17.63 -13.46
CA ILE A 65 -10.65 -18.19 -14.69
C ILE A 65 -9.71 -19.22 -15.35
N ALA A 66 -8.39 -19.01 -15.24
CA ALA A 66 -7.39 -19.86 -15.87
C ALA A 66 -7.06 -21.11 -15.03
N LEU A 67 -7.19 -21.01 -13.70
CA LEU A 67 -6.84 -22.07 -12.77
C LEU A 67 -8.01 -23.02 -12.50
N PRO A 68 -7.76 -24.33 -12.41
CA PRO A 68 -8.76 -25.29 -11.90
C PRO A 68 -9.21 -24.95 -10.48
N ASP A 69 -10.49 -25.20 -10.16
CA ASP A 69 -11.14 -24.84 -8.89
C ASP A 69 -10.39 -25.29 -7.62
N ARG A 70 -9.70 -26.44 -7.68
CA ARG A 70 -8.85 -26.95 -6.59
C ARG A 70 -7.74 -25.99 -6.14
N TYR A 71 -7.37 -25.02 -6.98
CA TYR A 71 -6.34 -24.02 -6.67
C TYR A 71 -6.90 -22.68 -6.18
N HIS A 72 -8.22 -22.44 -6.28
CA HIS A 72 -8.79 -21.15 -5.87
C HIS A 72 -8.56 -20.86 -4.39
N GLY A 73 -8.66 -21.86 -3.52
CA GLY A 73 -8.34 -21.71 -2.09
C GLY A 73 -6.88 -21.31 -1.85
N LYS A 74 -5.94 -21.90 -2.58
CA LYS A 74 -4.51 -21.53 -2.49
C LYS A 74 -4.27 -20.12 -3.00
N LEU A 75 -4.92 -19.75 -4.11
CA LEU A 75 -4.84 -18.40 -4.67
C LEU A 75 -5.37 -17.37 -3.67
N PHE A 76 -6.50 -17.66 -3.02
CA PHE A 76 -7.07 -16.79 -1.99
C PHE A 76 -6.11 -16.60 -0.81
N VAL A 77 -5.49 -17.68 -0.31
CA VAL A 77 -4.49 -17.59 0.77
C VAL A 77 -3.30 -16.72 0.36
N VAL A 78 -2.79 -16.88 -0.86
CA VAL A 78 -1.70 -16.05 -1.38
C VAL A 78 -2.14 -14.58 -1.49
N MET A 79 -3.31 -14.32 -2.04
CA MET A 79 -3.85 -12.96 -2.13
C MET A 79 -4.02 -12.32 -0.76
N LEU A 80 -4.52 -13.07 0.23
CA LEU A 80 -4.66 -12.59 1.61
C LEU A 80 -3.30 -12.30 2.24
N ALA A 81 -2.32 -13.18 2.05
CA ALA A 81 -0.95 -12.97 2.54
C ALA A 81 -0.32 -11.71 1.94
N VAL A 82 -0.52 -11.46 0.64
CA VAL A 82 -0.06 -10.23 -0.03
C VAL A 82 -0.81 -9.00 0.49
N PHE A 83 -2.14 -9.09 0.61
CA PHE A 83 -2.99 -7.99 1.06
C PHE A 83 -2.64 -7.52 2.47
N LEU A 84 -2.29 -8.44 3.37
CA LEU A 84 -1.90 -8.12 4.76
C LEU A 84 -0.40 -7.83 4.90
N GLY A 85 0.43 -8.55 4.15
CA GLY A 85 1.90 -8.46 4.26
C GLY A 85 2.48 -7.19 3.67
N LEU A 86 1.98 -6.74 2.50
CA LEU A 86 2.52 -5.54 1.84
C LEU A 86 2.28 -4.26 2.64
N PRO A 87 1.09 -3.99 3.21
CA PRO A 87 0.90 -2.84 4.09
C PRO A 87 1.85 -2.86 5.29
N ALA A 88 1.99 -4.01 5.97
CA ALA A 88 2.87 -4.14 7.13
C ALA A 88 4.35 -3.89 6.80
N LEU A 89 4.80 -4.44 5.66
CA LEU A 89 6.15 -4.20 5.16
C LEU A 89 6.36 -2.74 4.77
N GLY A 90 5.43 -2.15 4.01
CA GLY A 90 5.49 -0.75 3.60
C GLY A 90 5.54 0.20 4.79
N TYR A 91 4.69 -0.03 5.81
CA TYR A 91 4.71 0.72 7.05
C TYR A 91 6.07 0.62 7.75
N THR A 92 6.58 -0.58 7.93
CA THR A 92 7.87 -0.80 8.62
C THR A 92 9.02 -0.10 7.90
N LEU A 93 9.06 -0.18 6.57
CA LEU A 93 10.10 0.47 5.76
C LEU A 93 10.03 1.99 5.85
N VAL A 94 8.86 2.59 5.63
CA VAL A 94 8.69 4.06 5.68
C VAL A 94 8.94 4.58 7.10
N ARG A 95 8.42 3.88 8.11
CA ARG A 95 8.68 4.21 9.52
C ARG A 95 10.18 4.24 9.82
N ASN A 96 10.91 3.19 9.46
CA ASN A 96 12.35 3.13 9.72
C ASN A 96 13.13 4.20 8.93
N ASP A 97 12.73 4.45 7.69
CA ASP A 97 13.32 5.46 6.81
C ASP A 97 13.14 6.88 7.40
N VAL A 98 11.93 7.24 7.81
CA VAL A 98 11.62 8.56 8.37
C VAL A 98 12.25 8.71 9.77
N ALA A 99 12.34 7.65 10.57
CA ALA A 99 12.98 7.67 11.90
C ALA A 99 14.47 7.95 11.77
N ALA A 100 15.13 7.32 10.80
CA ALA A 100 16.53 7.54 10.52
C ALA A 100 16.86 8.99 10.11
N ARG A 101 15.84 9.79 9.78
CA ARG A 101 15.94 11.21 9.41
C ARG A 101 15.51 12.16 10.54
N GLY A 102 15.33 11.65 11.76
CA GLY A 102 15.05 12.48 12.93
C GLY A 102 13.61 12.97 13.01
N TYR A 103 12.64 12.13 12.64
CA TYR A 103 11.21 12.40 12.84
C TYR A 103 10.63 11.51 13.94
N ASP A 104 9.72 12.08 14.73
CA ASP A 104 9.13 11.37 15.87
C ASP A 104 8.13 10.31 15.40
N MET A 105 8.38 9.07 15.79
CA MET A 105 7.50 7.94 15.47
C MET A 105 6.21 7.90 16.29
N ALA A 106 6.07 8.73 17.33
CA ALA A 106 4.84 8.80 18.12
C ALA A 106 3.62 9.25 17.29
N GLY A 107 3.84 10.07 16.26
CA GLY A 107 2.80 10.52 15.33
C GLY A 107 2.47 9.53 14.21
N PHE A 108 3.28 8.47 14.02
CA PHE A 108 3.04 7.47 12.98
C PHE A 108 1.85 6.58 13.37
N PRO A 109 0.72 6.64 12.64
CA PRO A 109 -0.45 5.84 12.99
C PRO A 109 -0.16 4.34 12.86
N PRO A 110 -0.78 3.50 13.69
CA PRO A 110 -0.66 2.06 13.54
C PRO A 110 -1.24 1.60 12.20
N LEU A 111 -0.78 0.44 11.71
CA LEU A 111 -1.15 -0.13 10.41
C LEU A 111 -2.67 -0.16 10.15
N PHE A 112 -3.49 -0.31 11.19
CA PHE A 112 -4.97 -0.39 11.08
C PHE A 112 -5.70 0.94 11.21
N SER A 113 -4.98 2.07 11.18
CA SER A 113 -5.59 3.40 11.14
C SER A 113 -5.90 3.81 9.69
N LEU A 114 -7.02 4.49 9.50
CA LEU A 114 -7.38 5.18 8.26
C LEU A 114 -7.56 6.66 8.57
N LYS A 115 -6.45 7.33 8.87
CA LYS A 115 -6.41 8.73 9.30
C LYS A 115 -5.26 9.46 8.61
N ALA A 116 -5.52 10.71 8.27
CA ALA A 116 -4.46 11.68 8.03
C ALA A 116 -3.65 11.86 9.32
N PHE A 117 -2.35 12.09 9.18
CA PHE A 117 -1.44 12.30 10.29
C PHE A 117 -0.43 13.39 9.96
N SER A 118 0.15 13.97 11.02
CA SER A 118 1.25 14.91 10.93
C SER A 118 2.36 14.50 11.90
N VAL A 119 3.60 14.59 11.45
CA VAL A 119 4.78 14.26 12.25
C VAL A 119 5.73 15.44 12.25
N ASP A 120 6.15 15.84 13.44
CA ASP A 120 7.16 16.87 13.63
C ASP A 120 8.56 16.24 13.68
N PRO A 121 9.60 16.97 13.22
CA PRO A 121 10.97 16.55 13.41
C PRO A 121 11.34 16.60 14.90
N THR A 122 12.18 15.67 15.37
CA THR A 122 12.64 15.58 16.77
C THR A 122 13.61 16.70 17.16
N GLU A 123 14.26 17.32 16.17
CA GLU A 123 15.16 18.46 16.34
C GLU A 123 14.94 19.47 15.21
N ALA A 124 15.54 20.66 15.30
CA ALA A 124 15.50 21.63 14.21
C ALA A 124 16.23 21.05 12.99
N CYS A 125 15.46 20.50 12.04
CA CYS A 125 15.95 19.99 10.79
C CYS A 125 16.78 21.06 10.04
N THR A 126 18.02 20.73 9.68
CA THR A 126 18.86 21.56 8.81
C THR A 126 18.95 20.90 7.44
N PRO A 127 18.59 21.62 6.35
CA PRO A 127 18.51 21.06 5.00
C PRO A 127 19.87 20.66 4.40
#